data_AF-A0A948W0D9-F1
#
_entry.id   AF-A0A948W0D9-F1
#
_cell.length_a   1.000
_cell.length_b   1.000
_cell.length_c   1.000
_cell.angle_alpha   90.00
_cell.angle_beta   90.00
_cell.angle_gamma   90.00
#
_symmetry.space_group_name_H-M   'P 1'
#
loop_
_entity.id
_entity.type
_entity.pdbx_description
1 polymer ?
#
loop_
_entity_poly.entity_id
_entity_poly.type
_entity_poly.pdbx_seq_one_letter_code
_entity_poly.pdbx_strand_id
1 'polypeptide(L)'
;VPFTEREEKNRMPAKPNTPAEPPAAPQPPIPAAMPQAPYVPPQPLSPGDERTWAMIAHLSVLINLVSGIFGPVAALIIYMVYKDRSRYVAYHSMQSLIFQLIWWYGGGVLVGAAWAVSGALSAVLIGLLCMPIACLLSFIPLGALIYGIVGAVQTSQGQDFKYWLIGDWVRGTLTGA
;
A
#
# COMPACT_ATOMS: atom_id res chain seq x y z
N VAL A 1 -75.40 -15.32 -8.44
CA VAL A 1 -74.54 -14.49 -7.58
C VAL A 1 -74.94 -13.03 -7.80
N PRO A 2 -75.23 -12.24 -6.75
CA PRO A 2 -75.99 -10.99 -6.86
C PRO A 2 -75.15 -9.79 -7.32
N PHE A 3 -75.83 -8.76 -7.82
CA PHE A 3 -75.30 -7.50 -8.40
C PHE A 3 -74.58 -6.57 -7.39
N THR A 4 -74.45 -6.96 -6.12
CA THR A 4 -74.02 -6.09 -5.01
C THR A 4 -72.51 -6.00 -4.80
N GLU A 5 -71.69 -6.84 -5.45
CA GLU A 5 -70.23 -6.87 -5.22
C GLU A 5 -69.42 -5.85 -6.05
N ARG A 6 -70.01 -5.21 -7.08
CA ARG A 6 -69.25 -4.31 -7.97
C ARG A 6 -69.07 -2.88 -7.44
N GLU A 7 -69.85 -2.42 -6.47
CA GLU A 7 -69.76 -1.03 -5.99
C GLU A 7 -68.74 -0.84 -4.86
N GLU A 8 -68.35 -1.87 -4.12
CA GLU A 8 -67.43 -1.71 -2.99
C GLU A 8 -65.97 -1.47 -3.44
N LYS A 9 -65.60 -1.93 -4.64
CA LYS A 9 -64.23 -1.82 -5.16
C LYS A 9 -63.84 -0.40 -5.59
N ASN A 10 -64.78 0.55 -5.63
CA ASN A 10 -64.52 1.92 -6.11
C ASN A 10 -64.48 2.98 -5.01
N ARG A 11 -64.45 2.62 -3.72
CA ARG A 11 -64.13 3.57 -2.64
C ARG A 11 -62.62 3.82 -2.59
N MET A 12 -62.20 4.96 -3.12
CA MET A 12 -60.86 5.49 -2.87
C MET A 12 -60.68 5.80 -1.37
N PRO A 13 -59.54 5.47 -0.75
CA PRO A 13 -59.25 5.93 0.60
C PRO A 13 -59.09 7.45 0.61
N ALA A 14 -59.76 8.12 1.55
CA ALA A 14 -59.54 9.55 1.80
C ALA A 14 -58.08 9.80 2.17
N LYS A 15 -57.44 10.79 1.54
CA LYS A 15 -56.05 11.17 1.85
C LYS A 15 -55.95 11.62 3.31
N PRO A 16 -54.94 11.19 4.08
CA PRO A 16 -54.69 11.72 5.41
C PRO A 16 -54.36 13.22 5.35
N ASN A 17 -55.01 14.03 6.18
CA ASN A 17 -54.68 15.44 6.33
C ASN A 17 -53.35 15.57 7.08
N THR A 18 -52.30 16.03 6.39
CA THR A 18 -51.01 16.36 7.01
C THR A 18 -51.15 17.61 7.90
N PRO A 19 -50.71 17.60 9.17
CA PRO A 19 -50.66 18.81 9.99
C PRO A 19 -49.72 19.85 9.37
N ALA A 20 -50.12 21.13 9.41
CA ALA A 20 -49.33 22.25 8.91
C ALA A 20 -48.00 22.39 9.67
N GLU A 21 -46.91 22.60 8.92
CA GLU A 21 -45.56 22.81 9.43
C GLU A 21 -45.46 24.15 10.20
N PRO A 22 -44.84 24.20 11.40
CA PRO A 22 -44.68 25.45 12.16
C PRO A 22 -43.79 26.47 11.41
N PRO A 23 -44.00 27.79 11.59
CA PRO A 23 -43.20 28.81 10.92
C PRO A 23 -41.71 28.70 11.30
N ALA A 24 -40.84 28.67 10.29
CA ALA A 24 -39.39 28.64 10.47
C ALA A 24 -38.90 29.91 11.21
N ALA A 25 -38.08 29.71 12.25
CA ALA A 25 -37.44 30.80 12.98
C ALA A 25 -36.42 31.56 12.09
N PRO A 26 -36.21 32.87 12.30
CA PRO A 26 -35.21 33.64 11.56
C PRO A 26 -33.80 33.07 11.78
N GLN A 27 -33.13 32.64 10.70
CA GLN A 27 -31.75 32.19 10.75
C GLN A 27 -30.79 33.40 10.91
N PRO A 28 -29.75 33.31 11.75
CA PRO A 28 -28.77 34.38 11.90
C PRO A 28 -27.95 34.59 10.61
N PRO A 29 -27.42 35.80 10.36
CA PRO A 29 -26.65 36.10 9.14
C PRO A 29 -25.39 35.23 9.06
N ILE A 30 -25.24 34.53 7.93
CA ILE A 30 -24.05 33.73 7.63
C ILE A 30 -22.88 34.70 7.36
N PRO A 31 -21.73 34.59 8.06
CA PRO A 31 -20.56 35.41 7.76
C PRO A 31 -20.14 35.26 6.28
N ALA A 32 -19.83 36.37 5.62
CA ALA A 32 -19.39 36.37 4.23
C ALA A 32 -18.17 35.44 4.05
N ALA A 33 -18.31 34.43 3.19
CA ALA A 33 -17.27 33.46 2.92
C ALA A 33 -16.02 34.15 2.36
N MET A 34 -14.86 33.92 2.99
CA MET A 34 -13.58 34.38 2.44
C MET A 34 -13.32 33.71 1.09
N PRO A 35 -12.67 34.39 0.12
CA PRO A 35 -12.32 33.78 -1.16
C PRO A 35 -11.41 32.57 -0.94
N GLN A 36 -11.92 31.36 -1.17
CA GLN A 36 -11.08 30.16 -1.17
C GLN A 36 -10.25 30.17 -2.46
N ALA A 37 -8.93 30.05 -2.31
CA ALA A 37 -8.06 29.84 -3.46
C ALA A 37 -8.50 28.58 -4.22
N PRO A 38 -8.49 28.58 -5.56
CA PRO A 38 -8.90 27.40 -6.33
C PRO A 38 -8.04 26.19 -5.96
N TYR A 39 -8.67 25.12 -5.47
CA TYR A 39 -8.00 23.84 -5.28
C TYR A 39 -7.63 23.25 -6.65
N VAL A 40 -6.35 23.10 -6.93
CA VAL A 40 -5.85 22.42 -8.14
C VAL A 40 -5.45 21.00 -7.76
N PRO A 41 -6.14 19.96 -8.25
CA PRO A 41 -5.78 18.58 -7.95
C PRO A 41 -4.40 18.23 -8.54
N PRO A 42 -3.66 17.30 -7.90
CA PRO A 42 -2.39 16.79 -8.43
C PRO A 42 -2.58 16.22 -9.84
N GLN A 43 -1.66 16.53 -10.76
CA GLN A 43 -1.71 15.99 -12.11
C GLN A 43 -1.34 14.49 -12.11
N PRO A 44 -2.17 13.61 -12.70
CA PRO A 44 -1.88 12.18 -12.77
C PRO A 44 -0.63 11.91 -13.61
N LEU A 45 0.01 10.77 -13.38
CA LEU A 45 1.17 10.33 -14.17
C LEU A 45 0.75 9.74 -15.51
N SER A 46 1.64 9.84 -16.50
CA SER A 46 1.49 9.07 -17.74
C SER A 46 1.76 7.58 -17.48
N PRO A 47 1.19 6.65 -18.25
CA PRO A 47 1.45 5.22 -18.07
C PRO A 47 2.94 4.83 -18.19
N GLY A 48 3.71 5.57 -19.01
CA GLY A 48 5.15 5.36 -19.14
C GLY A 48 5.92 5.77 -17.88
N ASP A 49 5.54 6.90 -17.28
CA ASP A 49 6.15 7.36 -16.03
C ASP A 49 5.80 6.43 -14.87
N GLU A 50 4.56 5.94 -14.81
CA GLU A 50 4.14 4.97 -13.79
C GLU A 50 5.00 3.70 -13.80
N ARG A 51 5.22 3.12 -14.99
CA ARG A 51 6.09 1.95 -15.17
C ARG A 51 7.53 2.24 -14.75
N THR A 52 8.03 3.41 -15.14
CA THR A 52 9.39 3.85 -14.82
C THR A 52 9.60 3.98 -13.31
N TRP A 53 8.70 4.69 -12.61
CA TRP A 53 8.83 4.90 -11.17
C TRP A 53 8.58 3.63 -10.36
N ALA A 54 7.66 2.76 -10.78
CA ALA A 54 7.47 1.45 -10.16
C ALA A 54 8.72 0.56 -10.30
N MET A 55 9.32 0.52 -11.50
CA MET A 55 10.56 -0.20 -11.76
C MET A 55 11.70 0.33 -10.90
N ILE A 56 11.91 1.65 -10.85
CA ILE A 56 12.95 2.28 -10.03
C ILE A 56 12.75 1.96 -8.55
N ALA A 57 11.51 1.96 -8.07
CA ALA A 57 11.22 1.62 -6.68
C ALA A 57 11.69 0.20 -6.34
N HIS A 58 11.53 -0.77 -7.24
CA HIS A 58 12.07 -2.12 -7.05
C HIS A 58 13.60 -2.18 -7.21
N LEU A 59 14.17 -1.48 -8.21
CA LEU A 59 15.63 -1.42 -8.42
C LEU A 59 16.38 -0.73 -7.28
N SER A 60 15.70 0.06 -6.44
CA SER A 60 16.31 0.68 -5.27
C SER A 60 16.98 -0.33 -4.32
N VAL A 61 16.58 -1.61 -4.34
CA VAL A 61 17.26 -2.67 -3.60
C VAL A 61 18.76 -2.80 -3.95
N LEU A 62 19.14 -2.47 -5.20
CA LEU A 62 20.54 -2.52 -5.63
C LEU A 62 21.41 -1.45 -4.94
N ILE A 63 20.80 -0.36 -4.46
CA ILE A 63 21.50 0.68 -3.69
C ILE A 63 22.08 0.07 -2.40
N ASN A 64 21.44 -0.96 -1.85
CA ASN A 64 21.95 -1.65 -0.66
C ASN A 64 23.29 -2.36 -0.90
N LEU A 65 23.64 -2.73 -2.14
CA LEU A 65 24.92 -3.37 -2.43
C LEU A 65 26.10 -2.42 -2.22
N VAL A 66 25.91 -1.13 -2.46
CA VAL A 66 26.96 -0.11 -2.31
C VAL A 66 26.86 0.56 -0.94
N SER A 67 25.64 0.83 -0.49
CA SER A 67 25.39 1.66 0.70
C SER A 67 25.05 0.87 1.96
N GLY A 68 24.85 -0.45 1.85
CA GLY A 68 24.48 -1.34 2.93
C GLY A 68 23.01 -1.25 3.35
N ILE A 69 22.40 -0.06 3.39
CA ILE A 69 21.08 0.14 4.04
C ILE A 69 20.13 1.15 3.37
N PHE A 70 20.55 1.91 2.35
CA PHE A 70 19.77 3.06 1.88
C PHE A 70 18.75 2.79 0.77
N GLY A 71 18.66 1.56 0.23
CA GLY A 71 17.67 1.19 -0.78
C GLY A 71 16.20 1.46 -0.38
N PRO A 72 15.76 1.10 0.84
CA PRO A 72 14.42 1.39 1.34
C PRO A 72 14.07 2.87 1.32
N VAL A 73 15.04 3.74 1.61
CA VAL A 73 14.83 5.19 1.62
C VAL A 73 14.42 5.71 0.24
N ALA A 74 15.05 5.21 -0.83
CA ALA A 74 14.67 5.59 -2.19
C ALA A 74 13.25 5.13 -2.53
N ALA A 75 12.85 3.92 -2.14
CA ALA A 75 11.47 3.45 -2.33
C ALA A 75 10.45 4.31 -1.53
N LEU A 76 10.79 4.69 -0.30
CA LEU A 76 9.95 5.58 0.53
C LEU A 76 9.79 6.97 -0.10
N ILE A 77 10.86 7.55 -0.63
CA ILE A 77 10.81 8.85 -1.30
C ILE A 77 9.86 8.76 -2.50
N ILE A 78 9.97 7.72 -3.33
CA ILE A 78 9.08 7.52 -4.47
C ILE A 78 7.62 7.41 -4.02
N TYR A 79 7.36 6.64 -2.94
CA TYR A 79 6.02 6.54 -2.38
C TYR A 79 5.47 7.90 -1.96
N MET A 80 6.23 8.67 -1.17
CA MET A 80 5.80 10.00 -0.70
C MET A 80 5.55 10.99 -1.84
N VAL A 81 6.38 10.97 -2.88
CA VAL A 81 6.27 11.91 -4.02
C VAL A 81 5.09 11.55 -4.93
N TYR A 82 4.80 10.28 -5.14
CA TYR A 82 3.86 9.83 -6.18
C TYR A 82 2.56 9.21 -5.66
N LYS A 83 2.40 9.00 -4.33
CA LYS A 83 1.20 8.36 -3.76
C LYS A 83 -0.12 9.00 -4.17
N ASP A 84 -0.15 10.32 -4.32
CA ASP A 84 -1.36 11.08 -4.66
C ASP A 84 -1.57 11.23 -6.18
N ARG A 85 -0.57 10.83 -6.99
CA ARG A 85 -0.57 10.97 -8.46
C ARG A 85 -0.77 9.66 -9.19
N SER A 86 -0.42 8.53 -8.57
CA SER A 86 -0.59 7.19 -9.15
C SER A 86 -0.73 6.13 -8.07
N ARG A 87 -1.85 5.40 -8.11
CA ARG A 87 -2.09 4.23 -7.24
C ARG A 87 -1.14 3.07 -7.56
N TYR A 88 -0.76 2.92 -8.83
CA TYR A 88 0.17 1.88 -9.26
C TYR A 88 1.56 2.13 -8.68
N VAL A 89 2.09 3.35 -8.81
CA VAL A 89 3.39 3.70 -8.21
C VAL A 89 3.33 3.61 -6.68
N ALA A 90 2.24 4.08 -6.07
CA ALA A 90 2.04 3.97 -4.62
C ALA A 90 2.14 2.51 -4.14
N TYR A 91 1.46 1.60 -4.83
CA TYR A 91 1.47 0.18 -4.52
C TYR A 91 2.86 -0.44 -4.64
N HIS A 92 3.53 -0.25 -5.78
CA HIS A 92 4.86 -0.87 -6.01
C HIS A 92 5.96 -0.28 -5.12
N SER A 93 5.94 1.02 -4.87
CA SER A 93 6.92 1.67 -4.00
C SER A 93 6.75 1.27 -2.54
N MET A 94 5.53 1.21 -2.03
CA MET A 94 5.23 0.72 -0.68
C MET A 94 5.59 -0.76 -0.54
N GLN A 95 5.22 -1.57 -1.53
CA GLN A 95 5.59 -2.99 -1.61
C GLN A 95 7.11 -3.19 -1.58
N SER A 96 7.87 -2.43 -2.37
CA SER A 96 9.35 -2.47 -2.37
C SER A 96 9.94 -2.04 -1.03
N LEU A 97 9.43 -0.95 -0.44
CA LEU A 97 9.87 -0.47 0.86
C LEU A 97 9.78 -1.56 1.93
N ILE A 98 8.59 -2.13 2.11
CA ILE A 98 8.35 -3.17 3.14
C ILE A 98 9.17 -4.42 2.87
N PHE A 99 9.27 -4.84 1.61
CA PHE A 99 10.06 -5.99 1.22
C PHE A 99 11.53 -5.82 1.62
N GLN A 100 12.12 -4.68 1.30
CA GLN A 100 13.51 -4.41 1.68
C GLN A 100 13.66 -4.28 3.21
N LEU A 101 12.68 -3.73 3.93
CA LEU A 101 12.70 -3.71 5.39
C LEU A 101 12.77 -5.12 5.98
N ILE A 102 11.93 -6.03 5.50
CA ILE A 102 11.88 -7.42 5.98
C ILE A 102 13.18 -8.15 5.65
N TRP A 103 13.61 -8.14 4.40
CA TRP A 103 14.74 -8.98 3.98
C TRP A 103 16.10 -8.38 4.28
N TRP A 104 16.22 -7.06 4.24
CA TRP A 104 17.50 -6.40 4.46
C TRP A 104 17.76 -6.13 5.94
N TYR A 105 16.82 -5.51 6.65
CA TYR A 105 16.96 -5.29 8.10
C TYR A 105 16.58 -6.53 8.90
N GLY A 106 15.41 -7.12 8.66
CA GLY A 106 15.01 -8.35 9.37
C GLY A 106 15.95 -9.52 9.08
N GLY A 107 16.26 -9.76 7.81
CA GLY A 107 17.26 -10.76 7.40
C GLY A 107 18.67 -10.43 7.89
N GLY A 108 19.09 -9.17 7.82
CA GLY A 108 20.39 -8.73 8.33
C GLY A 108 20.56 -8.95 9.83
N VAL A 109 19.54 -8.66 10.63
CA VAL A 109 19.53 -8.93 12.08
C VAL A 109 19.62 -10.42 12.36
N LEU A 110 18.84 -11.25 11.64
CA LEU A 110 18.88 -12.71 11.77
C LEU A 110 20.28 -13.27 11.45
N VAL A 111 20.86 -12.84 10.33
CA VAL A 111 22.21 -13.26 9.90
C VAL A 111 23.26 -12.79 10.92
N GLY A 112 23.19 -11.54 11.36
CA GLY A 112 24.08 -10.98 12.38
C GLY A 112 24.02 -11.75 13.70
N ALA A 113 22.82 -12.10 14.17
CA ALA A 113 22.63 -12.91 15.36
C ALA A 113 23.21 -14.32 15.19
N ALA A 114 23.00 -14.97 14.03
CA ALA A 114 23.57 -16.28 13.74
C ALA A 114 25.11 -16.25 13.75
N TRP A 115 25.72 -15.22 13.18
CA TRP A 115 27.17 -15.03 13.21
C TRP A 115 27.68 -14.73 14.62
N ALA A 116 27.00 -13.89 15.40
CA ALA A 116 27.37 -13.59 16.77
C ALA A 116 27.35 -14.84 17.66
N VAL A 117 26.29 -15.66 17.56
CA VAL A 117 26.17 -16.93 18.30
C VAL A 117 27.24 -17.92 17.86
N SER A 118 27.43 -18.09 16.54
CA SER A 118 28.45 -18.99 16.01
C SER A 118 29.86 -18.56 16.43
N GLY A 119 30.15 -17.26 16.40
CA GLY A 119 31.41 -16.68 16.86
C GLY A 119 31.63 -16.90 18.35
N ALA A 120 30.63 -16.65 19.20
CA ALA A 120 30.73 -16.87 20.64
C ALA A 120 30.97 -18.35 20.99
N LEU A 121 30.24 -19.26 20.34
CA LEU A 121 30.38 -20.71 20.56
C LEU A 121 31.67 -21.28 19.98
N SER A 122 32.36 -20.56 19.09
CA SER A 122 33.61 -21.04 18.48
C SER A 122 34.73 -21.18 19.51
N ALA A 123 34.66 -20.44 20.62
CA ALA A 123 35.58 -20.55 21.75
C ALA A 123 35.60 -21.95 22.39
N VAL A 124 34.51 -22.72 22.25
CA VAL A 124 34.38 -24.09 22.73
C VAL A 124 34.30 -25.11 21.60
N LEU A 125 34.81 -24.78 20.41
CA LEU A 125 34.78 -25.57 19.15
C LEU A 125 33.39 -25.87 18.57
N ILE A 126 32.32 -25.79 19.36
CA ILE A 126 30.93 -26.02 18.93
C ILE A 126 30.49 -25.01 17.87
N GLY A 127 30.93 -23.75 17.99
CA GLY A 127 30.57 -22.70 17.03
C GLY A 127 31.08 -22.96 15.62
N LEU A 128 32.13 -23.77 15.45
CA LEU A 128 32.62 -24.19 14.13
C LEU A 128 31.57 -25.01 13.37
N LEU A 129 30.76 -25.79 14.07
CA LEU A 129 29.65 -26.56 13.49
C LEU A 129 28.46 -25.66 13.10
N CYS A 130 28.32 -24.49 13.72
CA CYS A 130 27.26 -23.53 13.41
C CYS A 130 27.62 -22.63 12.22
N MET A 131 28.90 -22.47 11.88
CA MET A 131 29.35 -21.62 10.77
C MET A 131 28.74 -21.96 9.41
N PRO A 132 28.60 -23.24 8.99
CA PRO A 132 27.93 -23.58 7.73
C PRO A 132 26.49 -23.04 7.68
N ILE A 133 25.77 -23.08 8.81
CA ILE A 133 24.40 -22.56 8.90
C ILE A 133 24.40 -21.03 8.76
N ALA A 134 25.29 -20.33 9.47
CA ALA A 134 25.42 -18.87 9.35
C ALA A 134 25.80 -18.44 7.92
N CYS A 135 26.67 -19.20 7.24
CA CYS A 135 26.99 -19.00 5.83
C CYS A 135 25.75 -19.18 4.93
N LEU A 136 24.97 -20.24 5.11
CA LEU A 136 23.75 -20.47 4.33
C LEU A 136 22.72 -19.34 4.51
N LEU A 137 22.51 -18.88 5.74
CA LEU A 137 21.61 -17.76 6.04
C LEU A 137 22.08 -16.46 5.37
N SER A 138 23.38 -16.27 5.18
CA SER A 138 23.94 -15.07 4.53
C SER A 138 23.55 -14.96 3.05
N PHE A 139 23.05 -16.03 2.41
CA PHE A 139 22.50 -15.99 1.05
C PHE A 139 21.06 -15.50 0.97
N ILE A 140 20.33 -15.41 2.10
CA ILE A 140 18.92 -14.98 2.10
C ILE A 140 18.74 -13.58 1.47
N PRO A 141 19.53 -12.54 1.82
CA PRO A 141 19.40 -11.23 1.20
C PRO A 141 19.67 -11.24 -0.32
N LEU A 142 20.51 -12.17 -0.82
CA LEU A 142 20.79 -12.31 -2.25
C LEU A 142 19.57 -12.82 -3.03
N GLY A 143 18.68 -13.59 -2.41
CA GLY A 143 17.38 -13.92 -3.00
C GLY A 143 16.49 -12.68 -3.12
N ALA A 144 16.56 -11.76 -2.16
CA ALA A 144 15.73 -10.56 -2.11
C ALA A 144 16.10 -9.53 -3.19
N LEU A 145 17.36 -9.13 -3.31
CA LEU A 145 18.11 -9.52 -4.50
C LEU A 145 17.41 -9.58 -5.87
N ILE A 146 17.47 -10.80 -6.37
CA ILE A 146 16.87 -11.29 -7.60
C ILE A 146 15.39 -10.96 -7.65
N TYR A 147 14.65 -11.12 -6.54
CA TYR A 147 13.21 -10.89 -6.55
C TYR A 147 12.85 -9.41 -6.76
N GLY A 148 13.67 -8.47 -6.28
CA GLY A 148 13.56 -7.05 -6.61
C GLY A 148 13.82 -6.77 -8.08
N ILE A 149 14.83 -7.39 -8.69
CA ILE A 149 15.08 -7.27 -10.14
C ILE A 149 13.89 -7.81 -10.94
N VAL A 150 13.34 -8.97 -10.54
CA VAL A 150 12.15 -9.54 -11.17
C VAL A 150 10.95 -8.59 -11.06
N GLY A 151 10.75 -7.97 -9.89
CA GLY A 151 9.72 -6.95 -9.70
C GLY A 151 9.92 -5.74 -10.60
N ALA A 152 11.16 -5.29 -10.77
CA ALA A 152 11.51 -4.20 -11.68
C ALA A 152 11.22 -4.54 -13.15
N VAL A 153 11.59 -5.74 -13.61
CA VAL A 153 11.33 -6.20 -14.99
C VAL A 153 9.83 -6.33 -15.26
N GLN A 154 9.07 -6.88 -14.32
CA GLN A 154 7.62 -7.01 -14.50
C GLN A 154 6.91 -5.64 -14.52
N THR A 155 7.30 -4.73 -13.64
CA THR A 155 6.69 -3.39 -13.59
C THR A 155 7.07 -2.51 -14.77
N SER A 156 8.26 -2.69 -15.37
CA SER A 156 8.65 -2.00 -16.61
C SER A 156 7.78 -2.43 -17.80
N GLN A 157 7.29 -3.68 -17.80
CA GLN A 157 6.32 -4.19 -18.76
C GLN A 157 4.87 -3.79 -18.43
N GLY A 158 4.63 -3.10 -17.31
CA GLY A 158 3.30 -2.71 -16.85
C GLY A 158 2.50 -3.85 -16.21
N GLN A 159 3.16 -4.91 -15.76
CA GLN A 159 2.52 -6.02 -15.04
C GLN A 159 2.28 -5.63 -13.57
N ASP A 160 1.16 -6.08 -13.00
CA ASP A 160 0.80 -5.85 -11.58
C ASP A 160 1.55 -6.84 -10.66
N PHE A 161 2.87 -6.71 -10.63
CA PHE A 161 3.77 -7.56 -9.84
C PHE A 161 3.43 -7.52 -8.35
N LYS A 162 3.41 -8.69 -7.71
CA LYS A 162 3.26 -8.78 -6.26
C LYS A 162 4.32 -9.64 -5.59
N TYR A 163 4.82 -9.14 -4.46
CA TYR A 163 5.59 -9.98 -3.54
C TYR A 163 4.63 -10.93 -2.82
N TRP A 164 4.90 -12.24 -2.89
CA TRP A 164 4.00 -13.27 -2.34
C TRP A 164 3.68 -13.07 -0.85
N LEU A 165 4.62 -12.54 -0.07
CA LEU A 165 4.46 -12.38 1.37
C LEU A 165 3.63 -11.14 1.77
N ILE A 166 3.75 -10.04 1.02
CA ILE A 166 3.25 -8.73 1.48
C ILE A 166 2.35 -8.00 0.46
N GLY A 167 2.25 -8.47 -0.78
CA GLY A 167 1.53 -7.75 -1.84
C GLY A 167 0.04 -7.57 -1.54
N ASP A 168 -0.64 -8.63 -1.09
CA ASP A 168 -2.08 -8.56 -0.80
C ASP A 168 -2.37 -7.66 0.41
N TRP A 169 -1.50 -7.67 1.43
CA TRP A 169 -1.60 -6.78 2.58
C TRP A 169 -1.40 -5.31 2.20
N VAL A 170 -0.36 -4.99 1.41
CA VAL A 170 -0.10 -3.60 0.95
C VAL A 170 -1.25 -3.08 0.08
N ARG A 171 -1.87 -3.95 -0.72
CA ARG A 171 -3.02 -3.56 -1.52
C ARG A 171 -4.19 -3.13 -0.64
N GLY A 172 -4.49 -3.92 0.40
CA GLY A 172 -5.55 -3.62 1.37
C GLY A 172 -5.37 -2.29 2.07
N THR A 173 -4.14 -1.95 2.49
CA THR A 173 -3.85 -0.68 3.16
C THR A 173 -4.02 0.54 2.26
N LEU A 174 -3.81 0.39 0.94
CA LEU A 174 -4.00 1.47 -0.03
C LEU A 174 -5.43 1.58 -0.57
N THR A 175 -6.23 0.52 -0.45
CA THR A 175 -7.63 0.51 -0.89
C THR A 175 -8.63 0.80 0.23
N GLY A 176 -8.19 0.85 1.49
CA GLY A 176 -9.05 1.11 2.63
C GLY A 176 -9.98 -0.06 2.98
N ALA A 177 -9.46 -1.29 2.89
CA ALA A 177 -10.19 -2.48 3.37
C ALA A 177 -10.41 -2.45 4.88
#